data_AF-A0A7C3LQA1-F1
#
_entry.id   AF-A0A7C3LQA1-F1
#
_cell.length_a   1.000
_cell.length_b   1.000
_cell.length_c   1.000
_cell.angle_alpha   90.00
_cell.angle_beta   90.00
_cell.angle_gamma   90.00
#
_symmetry.space_group_name_H-M   'P 1'
#
loop_
_entity.id
_entity.type
_entity.pdbx_description
1 polymer ?
#
loop_
_entity_poly.entity_id
_entity_poly.type
_entity_poly.pdbx_seq_one_letter_code
_entity_poly.pdbx_strand_id
1 'polypeptide(L)'
;GFNDSKDEIEDFAELIKKGNPHFIEVKSYMHVGYSKSRLTEKEMLSMDEIREWTKELQKFLPNFEFMDEDEDSRIVILQNKERYVDRWIVKPMESSLFKFEL
;
A
#
# COMPACT_ATOMS: atom_id res chain seq x y z
N GLY A 1 16.79 -3.25 3.93
CA GLY A 1 16.19 -4.36 4.72
C GLY A 1 16.04 -5.58 3.83
N PHE A 2 14.96 -6.35 3.99
CA PHE A 2 14.74 -7.61 3.26
C PHE A 2 14.11 -7.43 1.87
N ASN A 3 13.11 -6.55 1.72
CA ASN A 3 12.35 -6.34 0.47
C ASN A 3 12.01 -4.85 0.21
N ASP A 4 12.78 -3.95 0.80
CA ASP A 4 12.58 -2.49 0.82
C ASP A 4 13.72 -1.77 0.08
N SER A 5 14.62 -2.51 -0.55
CA SER A 5 15.69 -1.92 -1.35
C SER A 5 15.11 -1.18 -2.56
N LYS A 6 15.64 0.00 -2.87
CA LYS A 6 15.27 0.73 -4.08
C LYS A 6 15.63 -0.03 -5.36
N ASP A 7 16.61 -0.93 -5.27
CA ASP A 7 17.08 -1.74 -6.41
C ASP A 7 16.05 -2.78 -6.86
N GLU A 8 15.12 -3.19 -5.99
CA GLU A 8 14.10 -4.21 -6.29
C GLU A 8 12.79 -3.61 -6.83
N ILE A 9 12.65 -2.28 -6.79
CA ILE A 9 11.43 -1.56 -7.19
C ILE A 9 11.05 -1.86 -8.64
N GLU A 10 12.04 -1.93 -9.54
CA GLU A 10 11.80 -2.22 -10.95
C GLU A 10 11.25 -3.64 -11.15
N ASP A 11 11.78 -4.64 -10.42
CA ASP A 11 11.29 -6.02 -10.46
C ASP A 11 9.83 -6.12 -9.97
N PHE A 12 9.49 -5.41 -8.89
CA PHE A 12 8.10 -5.30 -8.42
C PHE A 12 7.21 -4.65 -9.48
N ALA A 13 7.66 -3.56 -10.11
CA ALA A 13 6.90 -2.89 -11.17
C ALA A 13 6.61 -3.83 -12.34
N GLU A 14 7.58 -4.66 -12.75
CA GLU A 14 7.39 -5.65 -13.81
C GLU A 14 6.37 -6.73 -13.43
N LEU A 15 6.38 -7.21 -12.19
CA LEU A 15 5.36 -8.15 -11.70
C LEU A 15 3.96 -7.51 -11.68
N ILE A 16 3.87 -6.26 -11.23
CA ILE A 16 2.61 -5.52 -11.17
C ILE A 16 2.05 -5.28 -12.58
N LYS A 17 2.88 -4.87 -13.55
CA LYS A 17 2.48 -4.71 -14.96
C LYS A 17 1.91 -6.01 -15.54
N LYS A 18 2.55 -7.15 -15.24
CA LYS A 18 2.07 -8.48 -15.67
C LYS A 18 0.74 -8.85 -15.03
N GLY A 19 0.55 -8.53 -13.74
CA GLY A 19 -0.70 -8.78 -13.03
C GLY A 19 -1.85 -7.85 -13.45
N ASN A 20 -1.52 -6.64 -13.89
CA ASN A 20 -2.47 -5.56 -14.22
C ASN A 20 -3.62 -5.42 -13.20
N PRO A 21 -3.33 -5.26 -11.89
CA PRO A 21 -4.36 -5.21 -10.86
C PRO A 21 -5.14 -3.89 -10.91
N HIS A 22 -6.31 -3.87 -10.28
CA HIS A 22 -7.09 -2.63 -10.06
C HIS A 22 -6.48 -1.75 -8.97
N PHE A 23 -5.89 -2.37 -7.94
CA PHE A 23 -5.32 -1.71 -6.79
C PHE A 23 -3.99 -2.37 -6.40
N ILE A 24 -3.10 -1.58 -5.81
CA ILE A 24 -1.85 -2.04 -5.20
C ILE A 24 -1.86 -1.55 -3.76
N GLU A 25 -1.66 -2.46 -2.81
CA GLU A 25 -1.48 -2.14 -1.39
C GLU A 25 0.01 -2.31 -1.05
N VAL A 26 0.70 -1.19 -0.82
CA VAL A 26 2.07 -1.20 -0.31
C VAL A 26 2.00 -1.14 1.20
N LYS A 27 2.45 -2.21 1.85
CA LYS A 27 2.29 -2.41 3.29
C LYS A 27 3.62 -2.72 3.95
N SER A 28 3.93 -2.00 5.02
CA SER A 28 5.08 -2.34 5.85
C SER A 28 4.85 -3.64 6.61
N TYR A 29 5.94 -4.35 6.90
CA TYR A 29 5.93 -5.40 7.90
C TYR A 29 5.34 -4.85 9.21
N MET A 30 4.68 -5.70 10.01
CA MET A 30 4.17 -5.32 11.34
C MET A 30 4.69 -6.34 12.36
N HIS A 31 5.34 -5.85 13.42
CA HIS A 31 5.96 -6.69 14.46
C HIS A 31 4.92 -7.27 15.44
N VAL A 32 4.02 -8.11 14.93
CA VAL A 32 2.90 -8.73 15.66
C VAL A 32 2.90 -10.27 15.54
N GLY A 33 2.39 -10.94 16.58
CA GLY A 33 2.22 -12.40 16.60
C GLY A 33 3.54 -13.21 16.50
N TYR A 34 3.50 -14.34 15.80
CA TYR A 34 4.62 -15.28 15.67
C TYR A 34 5.84 -14.72 14.89
N SER A 35 5.65 -13.59 14.20
CA SER A 35 6.68 -12.95 13.38
C SER A 35 7.84 -12.34 14.19
N LYS A 36 7.63 -12.11 15.49
CA LYS A 36 8.63 -11.59 16.45
C LYS A 36 9.87 -12.48 16.63
N SER A 37 9.80 -13.73 16.16
CA SER A 37 10.91 -14.68 16.22
C SER A 37 11.94 -14.52 15.10
N ARG A 38 11.64 -13.74 14.05
CA ARG A 38 12.47 -13.65 12.83
C ARG A 38 12.86 -12.23 12.44
N LEU A 39 12.02 -11.25 12.75
CA LEU A 39 12.23 -9.84 12.42
C LEU A 39 11.96 -9.01 13.68
N THR A 40 12.67 -7.89 13.82
CA THR A 40 12.50 -6.96 14.94
C THR A 40 11.62 -5.79 14.53
N GLU A 41 11.36 -4.89 15.48
CA GLU A 41 10.62 -3.65 15.22
C GLU A 41 11.37 -2.70 14.27
N LYS A 42 12.70 -2.81 14.17
CA LYS A 42 13.52 -1.95 13.32
C LYS A 42 13.31 -2.20 11.83
N GLU A 43 12.83 -3.38 11.45
CA GLU A 43 12.48 -3.71 10.08
C GLU A 43 11.07 -3.22 9.70
N MET A 44 10.35 -2.59 10.65
CA MET A 44 9.06 -1.95 10.40
C MET A 44 9.29 -0.55 9.81
N LEU A 45 9.14 -0.41 8.49
CA LEU A 45 9.19 0.91 7.84
C LEU A 45 8.16 1.85 8.48
N SER A 46 8.58 3.08 8.74
CA SER A 46 7.71 4.20 9.11
C SER A 46 6.77 4.56 7.96
N MET A 47 5.73 5.33 8.27
CA MET A 47 4.77 5.77 7.25
C MET A 47 5.44 6.61 6.17
N ASP A 48 6.37 7.49 6.54
CA ASP A 48 7.09 8.33 5.59
C ASP A 48 8.00 7.52 4.66
N GLU A 49 8.65 6.47 5.18
CA GLU A 49 9.45 5.55 4.36
C GLU A 49 8.59 4.80 3.34
N ILE A 50 7.38 4.36 3.73
CA ILE A 50 6.45 3.69 2.81
C ILE A 50 5.94 4.64 1.74
N ARG A 51 5.63 5.89 2.10
CA ARG A 51 5.24 6.94 1.15
C ARG A 51 6.37 7.21 0.16
N GLU A 52 7.61 7.33 0.63
CA GLU A 52 8.77 7.53 -0.26
C GLU A 52 8.97 6.33 -1.19
N TRP A 53 8.98 5.12 -0.64
CA TRP A 53 9.13 3.91 -1.44
C TRP A 53 8.04 3.77 -2.50
N THR A 54 6.78 4.06 -2.12
CA THR A 54 5.64 4.01 -3.05
C THR A 54 5.76 5.06 -4.15
N LYS A 55 6.26 6.28 -3.84
CA LYS A 55 6.53 7.30 -4.86
C LYS A 55 7.60 6.86 -5.85
N GLU A 56 8.65 6.18 -5.38
CA GLU A 56 9.67 5.62 -6.26
C GLU A 56 9.09 4.52 -7.16
N LEU A 57 8.27 3.61 -6.62
CA LEU A 57 7.56 2.60 -7.41
C LEU A 57 6.65 3.21 -8.48
N GLN A 58 5.91 4.27 -8.12
CA GLN A 58 4.98 4.94 -9.02
C GLN A 58 5.65 5.51 -10.27
N LYS A 59 6.94 5.87 -10.22
CA LYS A 59 7.71 6.34 -11.39
C LYS A 59 7.76 5.29 -12.51
N PHE A 60 7.66 4.00 -12.17
CA PHE A 60 7.63 2.89 -13.13
C PHE A 60 6.21 2.45 -13.51
N LEU A 61 5.19 3.01 -12.86
CA LEU A 61 3.78 2.65 -12.97
C LEU A 61 2.92 3.90 -13.25
N PRO A 62 3.09 4.57 -14.41
CA PRO A 62 2.48 5.87 -14.68
C PRO A 62 0.94 5.85 -14.75
N ASN A 63 0.34 4.67 -14.92
CA ASN A 63 -1.11 4.46 -14.92
C ASN A 63 -1.69 4.21 -13.52
N PHE A 64 -0.86 4.17 -12.47
CA PHE A 64 -1.31 4.04 -11.09
C PHE A 64 -1.19 5.37 -10.34
N GLU A 65 -2.25 5.75 -9.63
CA GLU A 65 -2.30 6.97 -8.83
C GLU A 65 -2.60 6.67 -7.37
N PHE A 66 -2.10 7.51 -6.45
CA PHE A 66 -2.46 7.45 -5.04
C PHE A 66 -3.97 7.54 -4.85
N MET A 67 -4.53 6.64 -4.03
CA MET A 67 -5.95 6.59 -3.73
C MET A 67 -6.24 6.84 -2.25
N ASP A 68 -5.51 6.19 -1.34
CA ASP A 68 -5.71 6.32 0.10
C ASP A 68 -4.50 5.79 0.87
N GLU A 69 -4.51 6.00 2.18
CA GLU A 69 -3.54 5.43 3.11
C GLU A 69 -4.17 5.14 4.48
N ASP A 70 -3.49 4.30 5.25
CA ASP A 70 -3.82 4.00 6.65
C ASP A 70 -2.52 4.06 7.46
N GLU A 71 -2.38 5.09 8.29
CA GLU A 71 -1.15 5.32 9.07
C GLU A 71 -0.93 4.27 10.17
N ASP A 72 -2.01 3.84 10.84
CA ASP A 72 -1.97 2.88 11.94
C ASP A 72 -1.49 1.51 11.45
N SER A 73 -1.93 1.12 10.25
CA SER A 73 -1.56 -0.12 9.57
C SER A 73 -0.35 0.01 8.66
N ARG A 74 0.16 1.23 8.47
CA ARG A 74 1.30 1.57 7.63
C ARG A 74 1.12 1.08 6.19
N ILE A 75 0.08 1.60 5.54
CA ILE A 75 -0.34 1.19 4.19
C ILE A 75 -0.50 2.41 3.29
N VAL A 76 -0.05 2.29 2.04
CA VAL A 76 -0.41 3.19 0.94
C VAL A 76 -1.11 2.39 -0.16
N ILE A 77 -2.19 2.93 -0.71
CA ILE A 77 -2.96 2.30 -1.79
C ILE A 77 -2.84 3.12 -3.07
N LEU A 78 -2.46 2.44 -4.16
CA LEU A 78 -2.53 2.99 -5.52
C LEU A 78 -3.69 2.37 -6.29
N GLN A 79 -4.32 3.13 -7.18
CA GLN A 79 -5.40 2.70 -8.06
C GLN A 79 -4.98 2.81 -9.52
N ASN A 80 -5.26 1.77 -10.29
CA ASN A 80 -5.07 1.74 -11.74
C ASN A 80 -6.12 2.61 -12.44
N LYS A 81 -5.68 3.61 -13.20
CA LYS A 81 -6.55 4.51 -13.96
C LYS A 81 -6.98 3.96 -15.31
N GLU A 82 -6.21 3.04 -15.89
CA GLU A 82 -6.58 2.38 -17.15
C GLU A 82 -7.54 1.22 -16.92
N ARG A 83 -7.47 0.59 -15.74
CA ARG A 83 -8.39 -0.46 -15.29
C ARG A 83 -9.21 0.03 -14.10
N TYR A 84 -9.87 1.16 -14.29
CA TYR A 84 -10.61 1.84 -13.22
C TYR A 84 -11.84 1.04 -12.77
N VAL A 85 -12.06 1.00 -11.44
CA VAL A 85 -13.29 0.57 -10.80
C VAL A 85 -13.54 1.46 -9.58
N ASP A 86 -14.81 1.74 -9.27
CA ASP A 86 -15.15 2.53 -8.09
C ASP A 86 -14.69 1.84 -6.80
N ARG A 87 -14.28 2.65 -5.83
CA ARG A 87 -14.01 2.16 -4.47
C ARG A 87 -15.34 1.89 -3.78
N TRP A 88 -15.65 0.62 -3.54
CA TRP A 88 -16.89 0.22 -2.86
C TRP A 88 -16.80 0.28 -1.34
N ILE A 89 -15.60 0.28 -0.77
CA ILE A 89 -15.38 0.44 0.66
C ILE A 89 -15.37 1.94 0.98
N VAL A 90 -16.53 2.47 1.33
CA VAL A 90 -16.67 3.84 1.87
C VAL A 90 -15.95 3.96 3.20
N LYS A 91 -15.28 5.09 3.44
CA LYS A 91 -14.72 5.37 4.76
C LYS A 91 -15.86 5.32 5.79
N PRO A 92 -15.64 4.83 7.02
CA PRO A 92 -16.69 4.75 8.02
C PRO A 92 -17.46 6.06 8.17
N MET A 93 -16.75 7.19 8.20
CA MET A 93 -17.33 8.54 8.33
C MET A 93 -18.24 8.97 7.16
N GLU A 94 -18.08 8.35 5.99
CA GLU A 94 -18.88 8.62 4.79
C GLU A 94 -20.05 7.64 4.64
N SER A 95 -20.03 6.53 5.38
CA SER A 95 -21.12 5.56 5.41
C SER A 95 -22.35 6.17 6.09
N SER A 96 -23.51 6.04 5.44
CA SER A 96 -24.79 6.41 6.05
C SER A 96 -25.04 5.66 7.35
N LEU A 97 -24.58 4.40 7.46
CA LEU A 97 -24.72 3.59 8.67
C LEU A 97 -24.03 4.24 9.88
N PHE A 98 -22.81 4.75 9.68
CA PHE A 98 -22.05 5.41 10.73
C PHE A 98 -22.64 6.78 11.11
N LYS A 99 -23.20 7.52 10.14
CA LYS A 99 -23.93 8.78 10.42
C LYS A 99 -25.18 8.60 11.28
N PHE A 100 -25.75 7.40 11.30
CA PHE A 100 -26.95 7.08 12.07
C PHE A 100 -26.65 6.22 13.31
N GLU A 101 -25.37 6.02 13.69
CA GLU A 101 -24.95 5.16 14.80
C GLU A 101 -25.61 3.75 14.76
N LEU A 102 -25.80 3.21 13.55
CA LEU A 102 -26.36 1.88 13.30
C LEU A 102 -25.25 0.83 13.09
#